data_AF-A0A2E1W588-F1
#
_entry.id   AF-A0A2E1W588-F1
#
_cell.length_a   1.000
_cell.length_b   1.000
_cell.length_c   1.000
_cell.angle_alpha   90.00
_cell.angle_beta   90.00
_cell.angle_gamma   90.00
#
_symmetry.space_group_name_H-M   'P 1'
#
loop_
_entity.id
_entity.type
_entity.pdbx_description
1 polymer ?
#
loop_
_entity_poly.entity_id
_entity_poly.type
_entity_poly.pdbx_seq_one_letter_code
_entity_poly.pdbx_strand_id
1 'polypeptide(L)'
;MKYILRNIKQYKTPLLLSFIIVLSVWPFSFYIYPPKWDSIDCFLPFKYFWSNHVIEGHWPFWNPYQNLGYPAYSDLQSGLWSPISWLMVFLFGKYSAVSLSTEVTLYFLIAGLGVYKYSKIISENKSVRFFCGITFSLCGFMVGTTQIMVFIMGIAWLPWILHFTRKLYQTTKLKYILLLGLFVALEVTSASPAFTIILIYILLFLIGLYTWKTG
;
A
#
# COMPACT_ATOMS: atom_id res chain seq x y z
N MET A 1 16.26 -0.99 32.53
CA MET A 1 17.03 -0.19 31.54
C MET A 1 17.56 -0.98 30.34
N LYS A 2 18.26 -2.12 30.50
CA LYS A 2 18.80 -2.93 29.36
C LYS A 2 17.74 -3.49 28.40
N TYR A 3 16.54 -3.86 28.88
CA TYR A 3 15.44 -4.36 28.04
C TYR A 3 14.87 -3.27 27.11
N ILE A 4 14.68 -2.06 27.64
CA ILE A 4 14.22 -0.89 26.89
C ILE A 4 15.23 -0.50 25.79
N LEU A 5 16.52 -0.47 26.13
CA LEU A 5 17.60 -0.17 25.17
C LEU A 5 17.74 -1.23 24.06
N ARG A 6 17.48 -2.52 24.38
CA ARG A 6 17.46 -3.61 23.40
C ARG A 6 16.28 -3.49 22.43
N ASN A 7 15.10 -3.10 22.93
CA ASN A 7 13.93 -2.84 22.08
C ASN A 7 14.19 -1.66 21.13
N ILE A 8 14.77 -0.56 21.61
CA ILE A 8 15.10 0.59 20.75
C ILE A 8 16.05 0.18 19.61
N LYS A 9 17.10 -0.62 19.89
CA LYS A 9 18.04 -1.12 18.87
C LYS A 9 17.39 -1.98 17.78
N GLN A 10 16.27 -2.65 18.08
CA GLN A 10 15.55 -3.47 17.09
C GLN A 10 14.83 -2.62 16.05
N TYR A 11 14.29 -1.46 16.44
CA TYR A 11 13.55 -0.57 15.57
C TYR A 11 14.41 0.50 14.89
N LYS A 12 15.69 0.66 15.26
CA LYS A 12 16.60 1.63 14.63
C LYS A 12 16.66 1.53 13.10
N THR A 13 16.85 0.33 12.56
CA THR A 13 16.97 0.13 11.10
C THR A 13 15.68 0.42 10.34
N PRO A 14 14.48 -0.10 10.72
CA PRO A 14 13.25 0.27 10.03
C PRO A 14 12.90 1.76 10.20
N LEU A 15 13.20 2.38 11.35
CA LEU A 15 13.01 3.83 11.51
C LEU A 15 13.92 4.63 10.58
N LEU A 16 15.20 4.25 10.47
CA LEU A 16 16.13 4.86 9.53
C LEU A 16 15.68 4.67 8.08
N LEU A 17 15.18 3.48 7.73
CA LEU A 17 14.62 3.20 6.42
C LEU A 17 13.43 4.11 6.12
N SER A 18 12.47 4.21 7.05
CA SER A 18 11.32 5.09 6.91
C SER A 18 11.74 6.55 6.75
N PHE A 19 12.70 7.02 7.55
CA PHE A 19 13.22 8.38 7.46
C PHE A 19 13.83 8.66 6.07
N ILE A 20 14.63 7.72 5.55
CA ILE A 20 15.24 7.87 4.22
C ILE A 20 14.18 7.85 3.12
N ILE A 21 13.19 6.97 3.19
CA ILE A 21 12.10 6.94 2.21
C ILE A 21 11.36 8.28 2.19
N VAL A 22 10.95 8.80 3.35
CA VAL A 22 10.28 10.10 3.48
C VAL A 22 11.14 11.23 2.91
N LEU A 23 12.44 11.21 3.19
CA LEU A 23 13.37 12.21 2.64
C LEU A 23 13.57 12.06 1.13
N SER A 24 13.55 10.84 0.59
CA SER A 24 13.67 10.60 -0.85
C SER A 24 12.42 11.04 -1.62
N VAL A 25 11.23 10.88 -1.03
CA VAL A 25 9.96 11.37 -1.59
C VAL A 25 9.56 12.75 -1.01
N TRP A 26 10.55 13.57 -0.68
CA TRP A 26 10.37 14.90 -0.06
C TRP A 26 9.35 15.82 -0.75
N PRO A 27 9.16 15.83 -2.09
CA PRO A 27 8.17 16.72 -2.69
C PRO A 27 6.75 16.42 -2.19
N PHE A 28 6.44 15.13 -2.00
CA PHE A 28 5.15 14.67 -1.48
C PHE A 28 5.10 14.76 0.04
N SER A 29 6.17 14.32 0.72
CA SER A 29 6.20 14.25 2.19
C SER A 29 6.19 15.62 2.87
N PHE A 30 6.73 16.66 2.23
CA PHE A 30 6.68 18.03 2.73
C PHE A 30 5.62 18.89 2.04
N TYR A 31 4.72 18.26 1.27
CA TYR A 31 3.58 18.93 0.62
C TYR A 31 3.97 20.09 -0.31
N ILE A 32 5.16 20.01 -0.91
CA ILE A 32 5.68 21.05 -1.80
C ILE A 32 5.07 20.89 -3.19
N TYR A 33 5.00 19.65 -3.69
CA TYR A 33 4.37 19.33 -4.96
C TYR A 33 3.52 18.06 -4.83
N PRO A 34 2.24 18.08 -5.22
CA PRO A 34 1.44 16.86 -5.27
C PRO A 34 1.90 15.94 -6.41
N PRO A 35 1.52 14.65 -6.36
CA PRO A 35 1.60 13.75 -7.51
C PRO A 35 0.96 14.37 -8.76
N LYS A 36 1.56 14.13 -9.94
CA LYS A 36 1.15 14.74 -11.22
C LYS A 36 0.22 13.83 -12.04
N TRP A 37 -0.36 14.41 -13.09
CA TRP A 37 -1.16 13.72 -14.11
C TRP A 37 -2.37 13.01 -13.49
N ASP A 38 -2.66 11.76 -13.84
CA ASP A 38 -3.88 11.05 -13.41
C ASP A 38 -4.13 11.11 -11.89
N SER A 39 -3.09 11.17 -11.05
CA SER A 39 -3.25 11.30 -9.59
C SER A 39 -3.93 12.59 -9.17
N ILE A 40 -3.65 13.70 -9.85
CA ILE A 40 -4.30 14.98 -9.58
C ILE A 40 -5.53 15.21 -10.48
N ASP A 41 -5.49 14.73 -11.72
CA ASP A 41 -6.53 14.99 -12.73
C ASP A 41 -7.69 14.00 -12.66
N CYS A 42 -7.46 12.77 -12.19
CA CYS A 42 -8.46 11.70 -12.12
C CYS A 42 -8.72 11.24 -10.68
N PHE A 43 -7.69 10.76 -9.97
CA PHE A 43 -7.86 10.12 -8.66
C PHE A 43 -8.24 11.12 -7.55
N LEU A 44 -7.67 12.33 -7.56
CA LEU A 44 -8.04 13.36 -6.59
C LEU A 44 -9.52 13.77 -6.72
N PRO A 45 -10.05 14.10 -7.91
CA PRO A 45 -11.48 14.40 -8.09
C PRO A 45 -12.41 13.27 -7.64
N PHE A 46 -12.11 12.02 -7.97
CA PHE A 46 -12.93 10.88 -7.51
C PHE A 46 -12.98 10.80 -5.99
N LYS A 47 -11.82 10.94 -5.34
CA LYS A 47 -11.73 10.88 -3.88
C LYS A 47 -12.34 12.10 -3.19
N TYR A 48 -12.17 13.27 -3.78
CA TYR A 48 -12.83 14.49 -3.34
C TYR A 48 -14.35 14.36 -3.41
N PHE A 49 -14.87 13.84 -4.52
CA PHE A 49 -16.31 13.63 -4.72
C PHE A 49 -16.90 12.76 -3.62
N TRP A 50 -16.38 11.55 -3.43
CA TRP A 50 -17.00 10.61 -2.50
C TRP A 50 -16.77 11.02 -1.04
N SER A 51 -15.59 11.58 -0.72
CA SER A 51 -15.33 12.07 0.64
C SER A 51 -16.24 13.24 1.02
N ASN A 52 -16.52 14.15 0.08
CA ASN A 52 -17.47 15.25 0.32
C ASN A 52 -18.86 14.73 0.67
N HIS A 53 -19.37 13.79 -0.13
CA HIS A 53 -20.69 13.21 0.06
C HIS A 53 -20.81 12.57 1.44
N VAL A 54 -19.81 11.76 1.81
CA VAL A 54 -19.78 11.08 3.12
C VAL A 54 -19.77 12.08 4.26
N ILE A 55 -18.98 13.16 4.16
CA ILE A 55 -18.91 14.20 5.19
C ILE A 55 -20.24 14.96 5.31
N GLU A 56 -20.95 15.16 4.20
CA GLU A 56 -22.29 15.75 4.17
C GLU A 56 -23.40 14.78 4.66
N GLY A 57 -23.05 13.55 5.05
CA GLY A 57 -23.99 12.55 5.54
C GLY A 57 -24.69 11.75 4.44
N HIS A 58 -24.21 11.84 3.20
CA HIS A 58 -24.74 11.13 2.04
C HIS A 58 -23.80 10.02 1.59
N TRP A 59 -24.36 8.88 1.20
CA TRP A 59 -23.53 7.83 0.61
C TRP A 59 -23.33 8.05 -0.89
N PRO A 60 -22.10 7.93 -1.42
CA PRO A 60 -21.75 8.27 -2.81
C PRO A 60 -22.14 7.15 -3.78
N PHE A 61 -23.44 6.86 -3.92
CA PHE A 61 -23.91 5.82 -4.83
C PHE A 61 -23.84 6.22 -6.30
N TRP A 62 -24.09 7.49 -6.63
CA TRP A 62 -24.15 8.01 -7.99
C TRP A 62 -23.28 9.25 -8.14
N ASN A 63 -22.34 9.24 -9.09
CA ASN A 63 -21.58 10.43 -9.44
C ASN A 63 -22.22 11.07 -10.68
N PRO A 64 -22.89 12.24 -10.56
CA PRO A 64 -23.57 12.90 -11.67
C PRO A 64 -22.62 13.74 -12.54
N TYR A 65 -21.37 13.93 -12.14
CA TYR A 65 -20.47 14.94 -12.72
C TYR A 65 -19.67 14.44 -13.93
N GLN A 66 -19.64 13.14 -14.18
CA GLN A 66 -18.86 12.54 -15.26
C GLN A 66 -19.68 11.50 -16.03
N ASN A 67 -19.40 11.32 -17.32
CA ASN A 67 -20.01 10.29 -18.17
C ASN A 67 -21.56 10.29 -18.17
N LEU A 68 -22.20 11.47 -18.09
CA LEU A 68 -23.66 11.63 -17.93
C LEU A 68 -24.23 10.98 -16.66
N GLY A 69 -23.36 10.66 -15.71
CA GLY A 69 -23.69 10.00 -14.48
C GLY A 69 -23.34 8.52 -14.48
N TYR A 70 -22.74 8.02 -13.39
CA TYR A 70 -22.41 6.60 -13.25
C TYR A 70 -22.49 6.14 -11.79
N PRO A 71 -22.69 4.82 -11.53
CA PRO A 71 -22.70 4.26 -10.19
C PRO A 71 -21.30 4.31 -9.56
N ALA A 72 -21.02 5.35 -8.77
CA ALA A 72 -19.71 5.63 -8.20
C ALA A 72 -19.20 4.51 -7.26
N TYR A 73 -20.11 3.83 -6.56
CA TYR A 73 -19.73 2.71 -5.69
C TYR A 73 -19.15 1.50 -6.45
N SER A 74 -19.45 1.37 -7.74
CA SER A 74 -18.96 0.27 -8.57
C SER A 74 -17.58 0.56 -9.19
N ASP A 75 -17.08 1.78 -9.03
CA ASP A 75 -15.80 2.20 -9.56
C ASP A 75 -14.65 1.70 -8.69
N LEU A 76 -13.97 0.68 -9.21
CA LEU A 76 -12.83 0.01 -8.58
C LEU A 76 -11.58 0.90 -8.52
N GLN A 77 -11.54 2.03 -9.24
CA GLN A 77 -10.39 2.93 -9.29
C GLN A 77 -10.59 4.21 -8.47
N SER A 78 -11.81 4.48 -8.03
CA SER A 78 -12.18 5.67 -7.24
C SER A 78 -11.50 5.74 -5.86
N GLY A 79 -10.97 4.61 -5.37
CA GLY A 79 -10.43 4.49 -4.01
C GLY A 79 -11.49 4.54 -2.92
N LEU A 80 -12.79 4.52 -3.25
CA LEU A 80 -13.88 4.50 -2.27
C LEU A 80 -13.78 3.31 -1.31
N TRP A 81 -13.31 2.15 -1.78
CA TRP A 81 -13.20 0.96 -0.95
C TRP A 81 -11.86 0.85 -0.22
N SER A 82 -10.91 1.75 -0.49
CA SER A 82 -9.58 1.68 0.11
C SER A 82 -9.60 2.12 1.57
N PRO A 83 -9.21 1.25 2.52
CA PRO A 83 -9.17 1.64 3.93
C PRO A 83 -8.17 2.75 4.23
N ILE A 84 -7.09 2.86 3.43
CA ILE A 84 -6.14 3.97 3.58
C ILE A 84 -6.77 5.28 3.15
N SER A 85 -7.55 5.30 2.08
CA SER A 85 -8.24 6.51 1.64
C SER A 85 -9.27 6.97 2.68
N TRP A 86 -10.00 6.04 3.30
CA TRP A 86 -10.87 6.33 4.44
C TRP A 86 -10.11 6.87 5.65
N LEU A 87 -8.93 6.30 5.94
CA LEU A 87 -8.06 6.83 7.00
C LEU A 87 -7.65 8.28 6.69
N MET A 88 -7.35 8.62 5.44
CA MET A 88 -7.06 10.00 5.07
C MET A 88 -8.26 10.91 5.26
N VAL A 89 -9.47 10.47 4.92
CA VAL A 89 -10.71 11.24 5.15
C VAL A 89 -10.96 11.43 6.64
N PHE A 90 -10.73 10.41 7.45
CA PHE A 90 -10.87 10.51 8.91
C PHE A 90 -9.86 11.49 9.53
N LEU A 91 -8.62 11.52 9.04
CA LEU A 91 -7.56 12.38 9.58
C LEU A 91 -7.65 13.83 9.10
N PHE A 92 -8.08 14.07 7.86
CA PHE A 92 -8.03 15.38 7.20
C PHE A 92 -9.40 15.96 6.86
N GLY A 93 -10.48 15.21 7.11
CA GLY A 93 -11.82 15.56 6.62
C GLY A 93 -11.90 15.36 5.12
N LYS A 94 -12.23 16.41 4.37
CA LYS A 94 -12.40 16.30 2.91
C LYS A 94 -11.10 15.90 2.24
N TYR A 95 -11.16 14.92 1.35
CA TYR A 95 -9.97 14.43 0.67
C TYR A 95 -9.38 15.54 -0.22
N SER A 96 -8.11 15.87 0.00
CA SER A 96 -7.43 17.00 -0.66
C SER A 96 -6.07 16.60 -1.23
N ALA A 97 -5.35 17.55 -1.86
CA ALA A 97 -3.98 17.32 -2.32
C ALA A 97 -3.01 16.94 -1.18
N VAL A 98 -3.28 17.39 0.05
CA VAL A 98 -2.51 17.00 1.25
C VAL A 98 -2.78 15.53 1.58
N SER A 99 -4.05 15.11 1.59
CA SER A 99 -4.46 13.72 1.77
C SER A 99 -3.81 12.81 0.73
N LEU A 100 -3.82 13.24 -0.54
CA LEU A 100 -3.19 12.54 -1.66
C LEU A 100 -1.68 12.34 -1.45
N SER A 101 -0.97 13.42 -1.13
CA SER A 101 0.49 13.37 -0.94
C SER A 101 0.88 12.54 0.29
N THR A 102 0.07 12.60 1.34
CA THR A 102 0.22 11.75 2.54
C THR A 102 0.02 10.28 2.21
N GLU A 103 -1.03 9.96 1.47
CA GLU A 103 -1.36 8.59 1.06
C GLU A 103 -0.26 7.98 0.19
N VAL A 104 0.22 8.71 -0.82
CA VAL A 104 1.35 8.26 -1.64
C VAL A 104 2.59 8.00 -0.78
N THR A 105 2.97 8.94 0.09
CA THR A 105 4.10 8.77 1.01
C THR A 105 3.95 7.51 1.87
N LEU A 106 2.73 7.27 2.38
CA LEU A 106 2.42 6.09 3.18
C LEU A 106 2.61 4.79 2.39
N TYR A 107 2.20 4.74 1.12
CA TYR A 107 2.42 3.55 0.30
C TYR A 107 3.89 3.27 -0.01
N PHE A 108 4.71 4.30 -0.21
CA PHE A 108 6.17 4.13 -0.33
C PHE A 108 6.76 3.52 0.95
N LEU A 109 6.30 3.97 2.12
CA LEU A 109 6.70 3.42 3.41
C LEU A 109 6.25 1.97 3.58
N ILE A 110 4.98 1.67 3.26
CA ILE A 110 4.42 0.32 3.34
C ILE A 110 5.22 -0.63 2.44
N ALA A 111 5.50 -0.24 1.21
CA ALA A 111 6.28 -1.02 0.25
C ALA A 111 7.68 -1.33 0.79
N GLY A 112 8.43 -0.30 1.20
CA GLY A 112 9.81 -0.45 1.68
C GLY A 112 9.91 -1.26 2.98
N LEU A 113 9.03 -1.01 3.94
CA LEU A 113 8.96 -1.79 5.19
C LEU A 113 8.54 -3.24 4.94
N GLY A 114 7.64 -3.46 4.00
CA GLY A 114 7.21 -4.79 3.56
C GLY A 114 8.38 -5.59 3.02
N VAL A 115 9.17 -5.03 2.11
CA VAL A 115 10.37 -5.70 1.58
C VAL A 115 11.45 -5.87 2.64
N TYR A 116 11.68 -4.89 3.52
CA TYR A 116 12.60 -5.03 4.66
C TYR A 116 12.21 -6.20 5.59
N LYS A 117 10.91 -6.46 5.74
CA LYS A 117 10.40 -7.59 6.52
C LYS A 117 10.48 -8.91 5.74
N TYR A 118 10.12 -8.90 4.46
CA TYR A 118 10.18 -10.05 3.57
C TYR A 118 11.60 -10.57 3.39
N SER A 119 12.55 -9.68 3.13
CA SER A 119 13.98 -9.97 2.92
C SER A 119 14.64 -10.70 4.09
N LYS A 120 14.05 -10.67 5.30
CA LYS A 120 14.51 -11.49 6.43
C LYS A 120 14.49 -13.00 6.10
N ILE A 121 13.62 -13.43 5.19
CA ILE A 121 13.54 -14.83 4.74
C ILE A 121 14.79 -15.22 3.94
N ILE A 122 15.45 -14.25 3.29
CA ILE A 122 16.59 -14.46 2.40
C ILE A 122 17.92 -14.22 3.16
N SER A 123 17.98 -13.20 4.02
CA SER A 123 19.19 -12.85 4.76
C SER A 123 18.88 -12.28 6.14
N GLU A 124 19.62 -12.72 7.16
CA GLU A 124 19.57 -12.13 8.51
C GLU A 124 20.37 -10.81 8.61
N ASN A 125 21.19 -10.48 7.59
CA ASN A 125 21.98 -9.25 7.58
C ASN A 125 21.06 -8.01 7.44
N LYS A 126 21.06 -7.15 8.46
CA LYS A 126 20.22 -5.94 8.51
C LYS A 126 20.51 -4.97 7.38
N SER A 127 21.77 -4.84 6.95
CA SER A 127 22.16 -3.94 5.87
C SER A 127 21.60 -4.41 4.54
N VAL A 128 21.67 -5.72 4.24
CA VAL A 128 21.07 -6.30 3.03
C VAL A 128 19.58 -6.02 2.98
N ARG A 129 18.87 -6.31 4.08
CA ARG A 129 17.43 -6.08 4.18
C ARG A 129 17.05 -4.61 4.01
N PHE A 130 17.86 -3.72 4.59
CA PHE A 130 17.69 -2.27 4.48
C PHE A 130 17.82 -1.81 3.03
N PHE A 131 18.88 -2.24 2.32
CA PHE A 131 19.05 -1.92 0.91
C PHE A 131 17.92 -2.49 0.05
N CYS A 132 17.46 -3.73 0.29
CA CYS A 132 16.29 -4.26 -0.42
C CYS A 132 15.04 -3.38 -0.24
N GLY A 133 14.79 -2.88 0.97
CA GLY A 133 13.67 -1.98 1.26
C GLY A 133 13.78 -0.65 0.48
N ILE A 134 14.97 -0.04 0.47
CA ILE A 134 15.23 1.19 -0.30
C ILE A 134 15.06 0.95 -1.79
N THR A 135 15.74 -0.06 -2.34
CA THR A 135 15.73 -0.33 -3.79
C THR A 135 14.32 -0.60 -4.30
N PHE A 136 13.49 -1.34 -3.54
CA PHE A 136 12.11 -1.59 -3.96
C PHE A 136 11.23 -0.35 -3.85
N SER A 137 11.27 0.36 -2.71
CA SER A 137 10.42 1.54 -2.52
C SER A 137 10.76 2.66 -3.50
N LEU A 138 12.01 2.79 -3.92
CA LEU A 138 12.48 3.83 -4.83
C LEU A 138 12.78 3.31 -6.25
N CYS A 139 12.27 2.11 -6.60
CA CYS A 139 12.48 1.60 -7.96
C CYS A 139 11.73 2.45 -9.00
N GLY A 140 12.17 2.36 -10.26
CA GLY A 140 11.56 3.11 -11.36
C GLY A 140 10.06 2.85 -11.53
N PHE A 141 9.58 1.65 -11.18
CA PHE A 141 8.15 1.36 -11.17
C PHE A 141 7.41 2.20 -10.13
N MET A 142 7.83 2.19 -8.86
CA MET A 142 7.19 2.97 -7.79
C MET A 142 7.20 4.47 -8.10
N VAL A 143 8.37 5.00 -8.48
CA VAL A 143 8.52 6.43 -8.78
C VAL A 143 7.74 6.82 -10.05
N GLY A 144 7.86 6.04 -11.13
CA GLY A 144 7.21 6.32 -12.40
C GLY A 144 5.69 6.16 -12.37
N THR A 145 5.17 5.22 -11.60
CA THR A 145 3.72 4.99 -11.44
C THR A 145 3.10 5.85 -10.35
N THR A 146 3.82 6.80 -9.75
CA THR A 146 3.23 7.76 -8.80
C THR A 146 2.12 8.59 -9.41
N GLN A 147 2.08 8.67 -10.74
CA GLN A 147 0.97 9.24 -11.47
C GLN A 147 -0.30 8.37 -11.47
N ILE A 148 -0.19 7.05 -11.39
CA ILE A 148 -1.31 6.09 -11.40
C ILE A 148 -1.43 5.46 -10.02
N MET A 149 -2.18 6.11 -9.13
CA MET A 149 -2.09 5.78 -7.71
C MET A 149 -2.48 4.34 -7.39
N VAL A 150 -3.52 3.81 -8.04
CA VAL A 150 -4.01 2.43 -7.85
C VAL A 150 -2.96 1.35 -8.17
N PHE A 151 -1.90 1.66 -8.92
CA PHE A 151 -0.80 0.72 -9.18
C PHE A 151 0.17 0.66 -8.01
N ILE A 152 0.49 1.83 -7.43
CA ILE A 152 1.29 1.91 -6.22
C ILE A 152 0.58 1.22 -5.06
N MET A 153 -0.74 1.43 -4.93
CA MET A 153 -1.54 0.77 -3.89
C MET A 153 -1.40 -0.75 -3.95
N GLY A 154 -1.54 -1.34 -5.15
CA GLY A 154 -1.42 -2.77 -5.33
C GLY A 154 -0.03 -3.31 -5.00
N ILE A 155 1.00 -2.70 -5.58
CA ILE A 155 2.36 -3.22 -5.42
C ILE A 155 2.93 -3.03 -4.00
N ALA A 156 2.46 -2.03 -3.25
CA ALA A 156 2.91 -1.77 -1.89
C ALA A 156 2.54 -2.90 -0.91
N TRP A 157 1.40 -3.57 -1.13
CA TRP A 157 0.95 -4.67 -0.27
C TRP A 157 1.61 -6.01 -0.60
N LEU A 158 2.07 -6.19 -1.84
CA LEU A 158 2.64 -7.45 -2.35
C LEU A 158 3.75 -8.04 -1.43
N PRO A 159 4.76 -7.28 -0.94
CA PRO A 159 5.78 -7.83 -0.07
C PRO A 159 5.24 -8.38 1.26
N TRP A 160 4.19 -7.77 1.81
CA TRP A 160 3.53 -8.23 3.03
C TRP A 160 2.80 -9.53 2.79
N ILE A 161 2.06 -9.62 1.69
CA ILE A 161 1.34 -10.82 1.26
C ILE A 161 2.33 -11.98 1.08
N LEU A 162 3.41 -11.79 0.31
CA LEU A 162 4.45 -12.79 0.11
C LEU A 162 5.10 -13.24 1.43
N HIS A 163 5.33 -12.32 2.37
CA HIS A 163 5.88 -12.64 3.68
C HIS A 163 4.95 -13.55 4.48
N PHE A 164 3.65 -13.23 4.53
CA PHE A 164 2.69 -14.02 5.30
C PHE A 164 2.31 -15.33 4.63
N THR A 165 2.28 -15.40 3.30
CA THR A 165 2.16 -16.66 2.55
C THR A 165 3.29 -17.62 2.93
N ARG A 166 4.54 -17.14 2.96
CA ARG A 166 5.68 -17.96 3.38
C ARG A 166 5.59 -18.39 4.85
N LYS A 167 5.14 -17.51 5.74
CA LYS A 167 4.97 -17.84 7.17
C LYS A 167 3.86 -18.84 7.43
N LEU A 168 2.77 -18.74 6.67
CA LEU A 168 1.67 -19.68 6.73
C LEU A 168 2.09 -21.06 6.25
N TYR A 169 2.88 -21.14 5.17
CA TYR A 169 3.45 -22.39 4.68
C TYR A 169 4.40 -23.05 5.70
N GLN A 170 5.23 -22.25 6.39
CA GLN A 170 6.12 -22.77 7.43
C GLN A 170 5.38 -23.19 8.71
N THR A 171 4.28 -22.50 9.04
CA THR A 171 3.54 -22.68 10.28
C THR A 171 2.06 -22.33 10.08
N THR A 172 1.16 -23.28 10.30
CA THR A 172 -0.29 -23.14 10.13
C THR A 172 -0.96 -22.43 11.32
N LYS A 173 -0.45 -21.25 11.71
CA LYS A 173 -1.01 -20.47 12.81
C LYS A 173 -2.11 -19.52 12.32
N LEU A 174 -3.23 -19.46 13.05
CA LEU A 174 -4.37 -18.57 12.76
C LEU A 174 -3.94 -17.11 12.56
N LYS A 175 -2.98 -16.63 13.35
CA LYS A 175 -2.40 -15.29 13.20
C LYS A 175 -1.93 -14.99 11.77
N TYR A 176 -1.29 -15.94 11.10
CA TYR A 176 -0.76 -15.73 9.74
C TYR A 176 -1.85 -15.83 8.68
N ILE A 177 -2.89 -16.63 8.91
CA ILE A 177 -4.09 -16.67 8.07
C ILE A 177 -4.78 -15.30 8.10
N LEU A 178 -5.03 -14.76 9.30
CA LEU A 178 -5.69 -13.47 9.48
C LEU A 178 -4.87 -12.32 8.88
N LEU A 179 -3.54 -12.31 9.10
CA LEU A 179 -2.68 -11.28 8.53
C LEU A 179 -2.61 -11.38 7.01
N LEU A 180 -2.51 -12.58 6.44
CA LEU A 180 -2.54 -12.78 4.99
C LEU A 180 -3.87 -12.29 4.41
N GLY A 181 -5.00 -12.72 4.97
CA GLY A 181 -6.33 -12.29 4.55
C GLY A 181 -6.51 -10.77 4.63
N LEU A 182 -5.99 -10.13 5.68
CA LEU A 182 -6.00 -8.68 5.83
C LEU A 182 -5.24 -7.98 4.70
N PHE A 183 -3.99 -8.39 4.42
CA PHE A 183 -3.20 -7.73 3.38
C PHE A 183 -3.74 -7.99 1.97
N VAL A 184 -4.30 -9.17 1.71
CA VAL A 184 -5.01 -9.45 0.46
C VAL A 184 -6.25 -8.57 0.34
N ALA A 185 -7.06 -8.44 1.40
CA ALA A 185 -8.23 -7.56 1.38
C ALA A 185 -7.84 -6.10 1.15
N LEU A 186 -6.77 -5.62 1.79
CA LEU A 186 -6.24 -4.26 1.58
C LEU A 186 -5.77 -4.02 0.15
N GLU A 187 -5.19 -5.03 -0.49
CA GLU A 187 -4.79 -4.99 -1.90
C GLU A 187 -6.02 -4.94 -2.81
N VAL A 188 -6.92 -5.91 -2.69
CA VAL A 188 -8.13 -6.03 -3.54
C VAL A 188 -9.02 -4.79 -3.47
N THR A 189 -9.14 -4.16 -2.30
CA THR A 189 -10.01 -2.99 -2.08
C THR A 189 -9.38 -1.67 -2.49
N SER A 190 -8.06 -1.63 -2.69
CA SER A 190 -7.35 -0.38 -3.01
C SER A 190 -6.77 -0.38 -4.43
N ALA A 191 -6.36 -1.54 -4.94
CA ALA A 191 -5.61 -1.66 -6.17
C ALA A 191 -6.49 -1.72 -7.40
N SER A 192 -5.88 -1.46 -8.55
CA SER A 192 -6.52 -1.75 -9.84
C SER A 192 -6.77 -3.26 -9.96
N PRO A 193 -7.89 -3.70 -10.58
CA PRO A 193 -8.19 -5.12 -10.77
C PRO A 193 -7.07 -5.92 -11.45
N ALA A 194 -6.24 -5.27 -12.27
CA ALA A 194 -5.07 -5.89 -12.88
C ALA A 194 -4.06 -6.41 -11.84
N PHE A 195 -3.83 -5.66 -10.76
CA PHE A 195 -2.91 -6.06 -9.69
C PHE A 195 -3.48 -7.22 -8.87
N THR A 196 -4.78 -7.22 -8.60
CA THR A 196 -5.49 -8.34 -7.99
C THR A 196 -5.34 -9.62 -8.83
N ILE A 197 -5.50 -9.53 -10.15
CA ILE A 197 -5.35 -10.67 -11.06
C ILE A 197 -3.90 -11.19 -11.04
N ILE A 198 -2.92 -10.29 -11.12
CA ILE A 198 -1.49 -10.64 -11.01
C ILE A 198 -1.20 -11.33 -9.67
N LEU A 199 -1.78 -10.82 -8.58
CA LEU A 199 -1.64 -11.40 -7.25
C LEU A 199 -2.19 -12.83 -7.20
N ILE A 200 -3.35 -13.09 -7.81
CA ILE A 200 -3.93 -14.44 -7.91
C ILE A 200 -2.96 -15.38 -8.63
N TYR A 201 -2.40 -14.98 -9.79
CA TYR A 201 -1.42 -15.79 -10.50
C TYR A 201 -0.18 -16.09 -9.66
N ILE A 202 0.35 -15.10 -8.94
CA ILE A 202 1.50 -15.27 -8.04
C ILE A 202 1.17 -16.26 -6.92
N LEU A 203 0.01 -16.13 -6.28
CA LEU A 203 -0.40 -17.00 -5.17
C LEU A 203 -0.63 -18.44 -5.64
N LEU A 204 -1.30 -18.64 -6.78
CA LEU A 204 -1.50 -19.97 -7.37
C LEU A 204 -0.16 -20.63 -7.71
N PHE A 205 0.76 -19.88 -8.31
CA PHE A 205 2.11 -20.35 -8.61
C PHE A 205 2.86 -20.76 -7.33
N LEU A 206 2.83 -19.92 -6.28
CA LEU A 206 3.47 -20.24 -5.00
C LEU A 206 2.86 -21.46 -4.33
N ILE A 207 1.54 -21.60 -4.34
CA ILE A 207 0.85 -22.78 -3.81
C ILE A 207 1.30 -24.03 -4.57
N GLY A 208 1.30 -24.00 -5.91
CA GLY A 208 1.76 -25.13 -6.73
C GLY A 208 3.23 -25.50 -6.48
N LEU A 209 4.12 -24.51 -6.36
CA LEU A 209 5.53 -24.74 -6.02
C LEU A 209 5.69 -25.37 -4.63
N TYR A 210 4.87 -24.95 -3.67
CA TYR A 210 4.94 -25.41 -2.28
C TYR A 210 4.36 -26.80 -2.08
N THR A 211 3.31 -27.16 -2.81
CA THR A 211 2.75 -28.53 -2.80
C THR A 211 3.65 -29.51 -3.53
N TRP A 212 4.25 -29.11 -4.66
CA TRP A 212 5.19 -29.96 -5.40
C TRP A 212 6.44 -30.32 -4.61
N LYS A 213 6.96 -29.41 -3.78
CA LYS A 213 8.13 -29.69 -2.92
C LYS A 213 7.83 -30.61 -1.74
N THR A 214 6.56 -30.85 -1.41
CA THR A 214 6.14 -31.65 -0.26
C THR A 214 5.58 -33.02 -0.61
N GLY A 215 5.25 -33.27 -1.90
CA GLY A 215 4.86 -34.58 -2.42
C GLY A 215 6.06 -35.30 -3.02
#